data_AF-W1VHG0-F1
#
_entry.id   AF-W1VHG0-F1
#
_cell.length_a   1.000
_cell.length_b   1.000
_cell.length_c   1.000
_cell.angle_alpha   90.00
_cell.angle_beta   90.00
_cell.angle_gamma   90.00
#
_symmetry.space_group_name_H-M   'P 1'
#
loop_
_entity.id
_entity.type
_entity.pdbx_description
1 polymer ?
#
loop_
_entity_poly.entity_id
_entity_poly.type
_entity_poly.pdbx_seq_one_letter_code
_entity_poly.pdbx_strand_id
1 'polypeptide(L)'
;MLATLLKEEVILKGRTYGQVFAILTVAGLGASAIGAVPAHMGADSLTTLTFGASMGAFLIAIPIIVVSELIDYWQSMYGQRGYLTMAVPARGREVFGAKVLFSLAASLVSVVFAALGVTAAVLVSAWARGAEVSSVFAPLREVIDGIGVGFFWGFVAFLILQMLAWIVIIEAVMSIGAKARWNRMGLGAPVIGVLAVYLIGQVLTVAAIIVVPVGLDLPS
;
A
#
# COMPACT_ATOMS: atom_id res chain seq x y z
N MET A 1 -27.30 -7.36 -0.59
CA MET A 1 -27.03 -5.91 -0.44
C MET A 1 -25.56 -5.53 -0.60
N LEU A 2 -24.62 -6.43 -0.31
CA LEU A 2 -23.17 -6.19 -0.44
C LEU A 2 -22.73 -5.50 -1.76
N ALA A 3 -23.19 -6.00 -2.92
CA ALA A 3 -22.81 -5.44 -4.22
C ALA A 3 -23.27 -3.98 -4.42
N THR A 4 -24.44 -3.63 -3.87
CA THR A 4 -24.96 -2.25 -3.89
C THR A 4 -24.08 -1.34 -3.04
N LEU A 5 -23.73 -1.78 -1.83
CA LEU A 5 -22.85 -1.04 -0.93
C LEU A 5 -21.45 -0.83 -1.53
N LEU A 6 -20.89 -1.86 -2.17
CA LEU A 6 -19.62 -1.75 -2.89
C LEU A 6 -19.69 -0.73 -4.04
N LYS A 7 -20.77 -0.76 -4.81
CA LYS A 7 -20.99 0.22 -5.88
C LYS A 7 -21.06 1.64 -5.32
N GLU A 8 -21.71 1.84 -4.19
CA GLU A 8 -21.76 3.15 -3.52
C GLU A 8 -20.37 3.62 -3.06
N GLU A 9 -19.55 2.75 -2.48
CA GLU A 9 -18.17 3.08 -2.12
C GLU A 9 -17.35 3.51 -3.36
N VAL A 10 -17.49 2.79 -4.48
CA VAL A 10 -16.85 3.16 -5.77
C VAL A 10 -17.32 4.52 -6.26
N ILE A 11 -18.61 4.82 -6.20
CA ILE A 11 -19.16 6.11 -6.66
C ILE A 11 -18.69 7.26 -5.76
N LEU A 12 -18.69 7.05 -4.44
CA LEU A 12 -18.32 8.07 -3.46
C LEU A 12 -16.83 8.40 -3.51
N LYS A 13 -15.97 7.37 -3.58
CA LYS A 13 -14.52 7.54 -3.46
C LYS A 13 -13.79 7.53 -4.79
N GLY A 14 -14.38 6.97 -5.83
CA GLY A 14 -13.73 6.79 -7.14
C GLY A 14 -13.25 8.09 -7.75
N ARG A 15 -14.00 9.20 -7.59
CA ARG A 15 -13.55 10.53 -8.05
C ARG A 15 -12.32 11.00 -7.29
N THR A 16 -12.34 10.93 -5.96
CA THR A 16 -11.22 11.39 -5.12
C THR A 16 -9.96 10.59 -5.40
N TYR A 17 -10.07 9.26 -5.49
CA TYR A 17 -8.92 8.40 -5.78
C TYR A 17 -8.43 8.55 -7.21
N GLY A 18 -9.34 8.71 -8.17
CA GLY A 18 -8.97 9.08 -9.54
C GLY A 18 -8.19 10.39 -9.59
N GLN A 19 -8.58 11.40 -8.80
CA GLN A 19 -7.85 12.66 -8.70
C GLN A 19 -6.46 12.47 -8.06
N VAL A 20 -6.34 11.67 -7.00
CA VAL A 20 -5.03 11.34 -6.39
C VAL A 20 -4.12 10.68 -7.41
N PHE A 21 -4.58 9.63 -8.10
CA PHE A 21 -3.79 8.97 -9.14
C PHE A 21 -3.42 9.92 -10.28
N ALA A 22 -4.34 10.80 -10.70
CA ALA A 22 -4.06 11.79 -11.74
C ALA A 22 -2.97 12.79 -11.31
N ILE A 23 -3.07 13.35 -10.09
CA ILE A 23 -2.07 14.28 -9.55
C ILE A 23 -0.70 13.61 -9.47
N LEU A 24 -0.65 12.39 -8.93
CA LEU A 24 0.61 11.64 -8.81
C LEU A 24 1.19 11.25 -10.16
N THR A 25 0.34 10.98 -11.15
CA THR A 25 0.78 10.74 -12.54
C THR A 25 1.41 12.00 -13.13
N VAL A 26 0.77 13.15 -12.97
CA VAL A 26 1.32 14.44 -13.45
C VAL A 26 2.64 14.75 -12.74
N ALA A 27 2.71 14.57 -11.43
CA ALA A 27 3.93 14.78 -10.66
C ALA A 27 5.06 13.82 -11.08
N GLY A 28 4.75 12.53 -11.23
CA GLY A 28 5.70 11.50 -11.64
C GLY A 28 6.24 11.73 -13.05
N LEU A 29 5.36 11.96 -14.03
CA LEU A 29 5.74 12.25 -15.41
C LEU A 29 6.47 13.59 -15.53
N GLY A 30 6.04 14.62 -14.80
CA GLY A 30 6.71 15.92 -14.75
C GLY A 30 8.14 15.80 -14.23
N ALA A 31 8.35 15.06 -13.13
CA ALA A 31 9.69 14.81 -12.59
C ALA A 31 10.57 14.00 -13.57
N SER A 32 10.00 13.01 -14.26
CA SER A 32 10.70 12.26 -15.31
C SER A 32 11.10 13.14 -16.51
N ALA A 33 10.21 14.04 -16.94
CA ALA A 33 10.49 14.98 -18.03
C ALA A 33 11.58 15.99 -17.64
N ILE A 34 11.55 16.51 -16.41
CA ILE A 34 12.60 17.38 -15.88
C ILE A 34 13.94 16.62 -15.83
N GLY A 35 13.93 15.35 -15.39
CA GLY A 35 15.14 14.54 -15.28
C GLY A 35 15.81 14.17 -16.61
N ALA A 36 15.06 14.20 -17.71
CA ALA A 36 15.62 13.98 -19.05
C ALA A 36 16.57 15.10 -19.49
N VAL A 37 16.33 16.35 -19.08
CA VAL A 37 17.19 17.48 -19.50
C VAL A 37 18.61 17.39 -18.92
N PRO A 38 18.81 17.21 -17.59
CA PRO A 38 20.14 17.00 -17.02
C PRO A 38 20.82 15.71 -17.52
N ALA A 39 20.05 14.68 -17.88
CA ALA A 39 20.61 13.42 -18.40
C ALA A 39 21.37 13.65 -19.71
N HIS A 40 20.83 14.50 -20.60
CA HIS A 40 21.52 14.89 -21.84
C HIS A 40 22.70 15.84 -21.60
N MET A 41 22.76 16.52 -20.45
CA MET A 41 23.84 17.45 -20.08
C MET A 41 24.98 16.77 -19.30
N GLY A 42 24.88 15.46 -19.01
CA GLY A 42 25.86 14.72 -18.20
C GLY A 42 25.84 15.07 -16.70
N ALA A 43 24.74 15.64 -16.20
CA ALA A 43 24.58 16.03 -14.79
C ALA A 43 23.93 14.92 -13.96
N ASP A 44 24.68 13.86 -13.70
CA ASP A 44 24.19 12.60 -13.13
C ASP A 44 23.48 12.74 -11.77
N SER A 45 23.90 13.66 -10.92
CA SER A 45 23.30 13.86 -9.59
C SER A 45 21.87 14.40 -9.67
N LEU A 46 21.61 15.35 -10.58
CA LEU A 46 20.28 15.92 -10.80
C LEU A 46 19.35 14.92 -11.49
N THR A 47 19.89 14.13 -12.42
CA THR A 47 19.16 13.04 -13.08
C THR A 47 18.72 11.98 -12.09
N THR A 48 19.60 11.52 -11.20
CA THR A 48 19.22 10.54 -10.17
C THR A 48 18.16 11.08 -9.22
N LEU A 49 18.27 12.35 -8.80
CA LEU A 49 17.32 12.95 -7.88
C LEU A 49 15.91 13.11 -8.49
N THR A 50 15.83 13.55 -9.73
CA THR A 50 14.56 13.77 -10.44
C THR A 50 13.87 12.47 -10.81
N PHE A 51 14.59 11.44 -11.25
CA PHE A 51 14.02 10.10 -11.45
C PHE A 51 13.64 9.43 -10.12
N GLY A 52 14.42 9.62 -9.06
CA GLY A 52 14.05 9.18 -7.71
C GLY A 52 12.76 9.84 -7.22
N ALA A 53 12.60 11.14 -7.44
CA ALA A 53 11.37 11.87 -7.14
C ALA A 53 10.17 11.36 -7.96
N SER A 54 10.40 11.02 -9.23
CA SER A 54 9.38 10.41 -10.10
C SER A 54 8.90 9.06 -9.55
N MET A 55 9.82 8.17 -9.19
CA MET A 55 9.49 6.89 -8.55
C MET A 55 8.76 7.10 -7.22
N GLY A 56 9.24 8.05 -6.41
CA GLY A 56 8.62 8.42 -5.14
C GLY A 56 7.17 8.88 -5.29
N ALA A 57 6.86 9.68 -6.33
CA ALA A 57 5.50 10.13 -6.62
C ALA A 57 4.53 8.98 -6.93
N PHE A 58 5.00 7.91 -7.57
CA PHE A 58 4.17 6.72 -7.80
C PHE A 58 4.06 5.83 -6.56
N LEU A 59 5.16 5.64 -5.84
CA LEU A 59 5.19 4.79 -4.63
C LEU A 59 4.34 5.36 -3.50
N ILE A 60 4.26 6.68 -3.35
CA ILE A 60 3.48 7.33 -2.29
C ILE A 60 1.96 7.14 -2.45
N ALA A 61 1.50 6.69 -3.63
CA ALA A 61 0.09 6.36 -3.85
C ALA A 61 -0.39 5.26 -2.89
N ILE A 62 0.46 4.27 -2.57
CA ILE A 62 0.11 3.17 -1.69
C ILE A 62 -0.25 3.67 -0.28
N PRO A 63 0.64 4.35 0.47
CA PRO A 63 0.32 4.82 1.80
C PRO A 63 -0.80 5.87 1.82
N ILE A 64 -0.91 6.73 0.79
CA ILE A 64 -2.01 7.70 0.71
C ILE A 64 -3.35 6.97 0.68
N ILE A 65 -3.53 6.01 -0.25
CA ILE A 65 -4.81 5.29 -0.40
C ILE A 65 -5.10 4.45 0.84
N VAL A 66 -4.12 3.72 1.37
CA VAL A 66 -4.31 2.88 2.56
C VAL A 66 -4.71 3.72 3.77
N VAL A 67 -4.02 4.83 4.03
CA VAL A 67 -4.32 5.70 5.18
C VAL A 67 -5.66 6.41 5.01
N SER A 68 -5.97 6.90 3.80
CA SER A 68 -7.27 7.50 3.49
C SER A 68 -8.42 6.52 3.75
N GLU A 69 -8.29 5.27 3.30
CA GLU A 69 -9.27 4.21 3.56
C GLU A 69 -9.50 3.97 5.05
N LEU A 70 -8.43 3.87 5.83
CA LEU A 70 -8.52 3.65 7.28
C LEU A 70 -9.19 4.83 8.02
N ILE A 71 -8.90 6.07 7.59
CA ILE A 71 -9.52 7.28 8.15
C ILE A 71 -11.01 7.31 7.79
N ASP A 72 -11.34 7.08 6.51
CA ASP A 72 -12.72 7.06 6.03
C ASP A 72 -13.54 5.94 6.69
N TYR A 73 -12.93 4.78 6.90
CA TYR A 73 -13.51 3.67 7.65
C TYR A 73 -13.92 4.13 9.06
N TRP A 74 -12.98 4.72 9.81
CA TRP A 74 -13.25 5.21 11.16
C TRP A 74 -14.35 6.27 11.17
N GLN A 75 -14.23 7.29 10.31
CA GLN A 75 -15.18 8.40 10.26
C GLN A 75 -16.59 7.95 9.87
N SER A 76 -16.70 6.99 8.95
CA SER A 76 -17.98 6.47 8.45
C SER A 76 -18.65 5.47 9.38
N MET A 77 -17.89 4.67 10.14
CA MET A 77 -18.47 3.67 11.04
C MET A 77 -18.67 4.18 12.48
N TYR A 78 -17.71 4.93 13.01
CA TYR A 78 -17.63 5.24 14.44
C TYR A 78 -17.46 6.74 14.75
N GLY A 79 -17.09 7.54 13.74
CA GLY A 79 -16.91 8.98 13.87
C GLY A 79 -18.15 9.79 13.49
N GLN A 80 -17.92 10.98 12.96
CA GLN A 80 -18.95 11.98 12.69
C GLN A 80 -20.08 11.50 11.76
N ARG A 81 -19.80 10.53 10.86
CA ARG A 81 -20.78 10.00 9.90
C ARG A 81 -21.38 8.66 10.35
N GLY A 82 -21.00 8.14 11.51
CA GLY A 82 -21.45 6.83 12.03
C GLY A 82 -22.96 6.71 12.16
N TYR A 83 -23.66 7.80 12.50
CA TYR A 83 -25.11 7.81 12.65
C TYR A 83 -25.85 7.50 11.34
N LEU A 84 -25.29 7.92 10.18
CA LEU A 84 -25.87 7.63 8.87
C LEU A 84 -25.74 6.14 8.52
N THR A 85 -24.59 5.55 8.86
CA THR A 85 -24.32 4.14 8.60
C THR A 85 -25.21 3.22 9.41
N MET A 86 -25.58 3.62 10.63
CA MET A 86 -26.51 2.86 11.49
C MET A 86 -27.98 2.98 11.04
N ALA A 87 -28.32 3.95 10.19
CA ALA A 87 -29.65 4.12 9.62
C ALA A 87 -29.87 3.27 8.35
N VAL A 88 -28.81 2.71 7.77
CA VAL A 88 -28.90 1.86 6.56
C VAL A 88 -29.59 0.54 6.93
N PRO A 89 -30.64 0.10 6.21
CA PRO A 89 -31.33 -1.16 6.47
C PRO A 89 -30.54 -2.38 5.94
N ALA A 90 -29.26 -2.48 6.31
CA ALA A 90 -28.35 -3.57 5.96
C ALA A 90 -27.78 -4.21 7.22
N ARG A 91 -27.38 -5.48 7.15
CA ARG A 91 -26.74 -6.14 8.30
C ARG A 91 -25.36 -5.52 8.51
N GLY A 92 -24.96 -5.32 9.77
CA GLY A 92 -23.62 -4.77 10.09
C GLY A 92 -22.47 -5.55 9.46
N ARG A 93 -22.61 -6.88 9.28
CA ARG A 93 -21.65 -7.72 8.55
C ARG A 93 -21.53 -7.37 7.06
N GLU A 94 -22.63 -6.98 6.41
CA GLU A 94 -22.61 -6.57 5.00
C GLU A 94 -21.96 -5.20 4.84
N VAL A 95 -22.21 -4.26 5.76
CA VAL A 95 -21.57 -2.93 5.75
C VAL A 95 -20.07 -3.05 6.02
N PHE A 96 -19.68 -3.82 7.04
CA PHE A 96 -18.29 -4.11 7.34
C PHE A 96 -17.58 -4.79 6.17
N GLY A 97 -18.17 -5.87 5.64
CA GLY A 97 -17.59 -6.61 4.53
C GLY A 97 -17.42 -5.76 3.26
N ALA A 98 -18.39 -4.89 2.95
CA ALA A 98 -18.29 -4.00 1.80
C ALA A 98 -17.12 -3.02 1.94
N LYS A 99 -16.93 -2.41 3.12
CA LYS A 99 -15.82 -1.48 3.37
C LYS A 99 -14.47 -2.18 3.29
N VAL A 100 -14.30 -3.29 4.01
CA VAL A 100 -13.06 -4.09 3.99
C VAL A 100 -12.70 -4.49 2.56
N LEU A 101 -13.66 -5.07 1.81
CA LEU A 101 -13.42 -5.50 0.43
C LEU A 101 -13.02 -4.33 -0.48
N PHE A 102 -13.66 -3.16 -0.30
CA PHE A 102 -13.29 -1.96 -1.04
C PHE A 102 -11.88 -1.48 -0.68
N SER A 103 -11.53 -1.41 0.60
CA SER A 103 -10.21 -0.98 1.06
C SER A 103 -9.10 -1.92 0.57
N LEU A 104 -9.35 -3.23 0.57
CA LEU A 104 -8.45 -4.22 -0.02
C LEU A 104 -8.29 -4.01 -1.54
N ALA A 105 -9.39 -3.84 -2.27
CA ALA A 105 -9.36 -3.61 -3.71
C ALA A 105 -8.64 -2.29 -4.08
N ALA A 106 -8.95 -1.20 -3.39
CA ALA A 106 -8.32 0.10 -3.61
C ALA A 106 -6.80 0.05 -3.34
N SER A 107 -6.39 -0.69 -2.31
CA SER A 107 -4.97 -0.90 -1.97
C SER A 107 -4.25 -1.77 -3.01
N LEU A 108 -4.92 -2.76 -3.59
CA LEU A 108 -4.35 -3.52 -4.71
C LEU A 108 -4.19 -2.66 -5.96
N VAL A 109 -5.18 -1.81 -6.26
CA VAL A 109 -5.11 -0.87 -7.38
C VAL A 109 -3.94 0.11 -7.19
N SER A 110 -3.71 0.60 -5.97
CA SER A 110 -2.58 1.51 -5.70
C SER A 110 -1.22 0.81 -5.85
N VAL A 111 -1.11 -0.48 -5.49
CA VAL A 111 0.10 -1.29 -5.76
C VAL A 111 0.34 -1.46 -7.25
N VAL A 112 -0.69 -1.79 -8.03
CA VAL A 112 -0.58 -1.92 -9.50
C VAL A 112 -0.18 -0.58 -10.12
N PHE A 113 -0.82 0.51 -9.70
CA PHE A 113 -0.48 1.86 -10.15
C PHE A 113 0.98 2.20 -9.86
N ALA A 114 1.45 1.95 -8.64
CA ALA A 114 2.83 2.21 -8.25
C ALA A 114 3.82 1.36 -9.06
N ALA A 115 3.54 0.07 -9.27
CA ALA A 115 4.39 -0.82 -10.06
C ALA A 115 4.51 -0.35 -11.52
N LEU A 116 3.39 0.00 -12.15
CA LEU A 116 3.37 0.52 -13.51
C LEU A 116 4.09 1.87 -13.63
N GLY A 117 3.83 2.79 -12.69
CA GLY A 117 4.45 4.12 -12.67
C GLY A 117 5.96 4.07 -12.46
N VAL A 118 6.44 3.22 -11.53
CA VAL A 118 7.87 2.99 -11.32
C VAL A 118 8.51 2.37 -12.56
N THR A 119 7.87 1.38 -13.17
CA THR A 119 8.36 0.77 -14.42
C THR A 119 8.48 1.81 -15.53
N ALA A 120 7.46 2.66 -15.70
CA ALA A 120 7.49 3.75 -16.67
C ALA A 120 8.61 4.75 -16.39
N ALA A 121 8.79 5.20 -15.14
CA ALA A 121 9.87 6.13 -14.77
C ALA A 121 11.26 5.54 -15.06
N VAL A 122 11.44 4.25 -14.77
CA VAL A 122 12.66 3.50 -15.03
C VAL A 122 12.95 3.39 -16.53
N LEU A 123 11.94 3.11 -17.36
CA LEU A 123 12.06 3.07 -18.82
C LEU A 123 12.38 4.44 -19.42
N VAL A 124 11.72 5.51 -18.95
CA VAL A 124 12.02 6.89 -19.40
C VAL A 124 13.45 7.26 -19.02
N SER A 125 13.91 6.84 -17.84
CA SER A 125 15.29 7.05 -17.41
C SER A 125 16.32 6.31 -18.27
N ALA A 126 15.98 5.11 -18.74
CA ALA A 126 16.80 4.36 -19.71
C ALA A 126 16.93 5.13 -21.03
N TRP A 127 15.78 5.54 -21.57
CA TRP A 127 15.69 6.26 -22.83
C TRP A 127 16.45 7.59 -22.79
N ALA A 128 16.30 8.38 -21.72
CA ALA A 128 16.98 9.66 -21.57
C ALA A 128 18.51 9.53 -21.52
N ARG A 129 19.03 8.39 -21.03
CA ARG A 129 20.47 8.09 -20.96
C ARG A 129 21.00 7.36 -22.19
N GLY A 130 20.15 7.06 -23.19
CA GLY A 130 20.52 6.25 -24.34
C GLY A 130 20.91 4.81 -23.96
N ALA A 131 20.48 4.34 -22.78
CA ALA A 131 20.78 3.00 -22.29
C ALA A 131 19.82 1.97 -22.90
N GLU A 132 20.30 0.74 -23.10
CA GLU A 132 19.43 -0.36 -23.51
C GLU A 132 18.46 -0.72 -22.38
N VAL A 133 17.23 -1.07 -22.74
CA VAL A 133 16.19 -1.50 -21.78
C VAL A 133 16.64 -2.74 -20.99
N SER A 134 17.42 -3.63 -21.63
CA SER A 134 18.01 -4.82 -21.02
C SER A 134 18.88 -4.50 -19.79
N SER A 135 19.71 -3.44 -19.90
CA SER A 135 20.63 -3.01 -18.84
C SER A 135 19.90 -2.49 -17.60
N VAL A 136 18.69 -1.98 -17.77
CA VAL A 136 17.92 -1.37 -16.69
C VAL A 136 17.22 -2.41 -15.82
N PHE A 137 16.82 -3.54 -16.40
CA PHE A 137 16.28 -4.68 -15.65
C PHE A 137 17.36 -5.66 -15.19
N ALA A 138 18.63 -5.46 -15.55
CA ALA A 138 19.73 -6.32 -15.14
C ALA A 138 19.83 -6.49 -13.61
N PRO A 139 19.75 -5.43 -12.78
CA PRO A 139 19.81 -5.58 -11.32
C PRO A 139 18.64 -6.42 -10.78
N LEU A 140 17.44 -6.25 -11.35
CA LEU A 140 16.29 -7.05 -10.96
C LEU A 140 16.48 -8.51 -11.35
N ARG A 141 17.06 -8.78 -12.54
CA ARG A 141 17.40 -10.12 -13.00
C ARG A 141 18.43 -10.79 -12.11
N GLU A 142 19.49 -10.08 -11.73
CA GLU A 142 20.52 -10.59 -10.82
C GLU A 142 19.94 -10.99 -9.46
N VAL A 143 19.02 -10.18 -8.92
CA VAL A 143 18.31 -10.54 -7.68
C VAL A 143 17.46 -11.79 -7.87
N ILE A 144 16.70 -11.87 -8.96
CA ILE A 144 15.84 -13.02 -9.28
C ILE A 144 16.66 -14.30 -9.48
N ASP A 145 17.81 -14.21 -10.17
CA ASP A 145 18.70 -15.33 -10.41
C ASP A 145 19.42 -15.77 -9.12
N GLY A 146 19.74 -14.82 -8.24
CA GLY A 146 20.41 -15.09 -6.96
C GLY A 146 19.54 -15.78 -5.92
N ILE A 147 18.24 -15.46 -5.84
CA ILE A 147 17.31 -16.07 -4.86
C ILE A 147 16.36 -17.11 -5.47
N GLY A 148 16.31 -17.19 -6.80
CA GLY A 148 15.38 -18.02 -7.55
C GLY A 148 14.03 -17.36 -7.81
N VAL A 149 13.51 -17.56 -9.02
CA VAL A 149 12.23 -17.00 -9.50
C VAL A 149 11.06 -17.35 -8.59
N GLY A 150 10.99 -18.59 -8.09
CA GLY A 150 9.92 -19.04 -7.20
C GLY A 150 9.93 -18.31 -5.86
N PHE A 151 11.10 -18.11 -5.26
CA PHE A 151 11.24 -17.36 -4.02
C PHE A 151 10.93 -15.88 -4.21
N PHE A 152 11.39 -15.26 -5.31
CA PHE A 152 11.09 -13.87 -5.63
C PHE A 152 9.57 -13.62 -5.68
N TRP A 153 8.82 -14.40 -6.47
CA TRP A 153 7.36 -14.24 -6.56
C TRP A 153 6.64 -14.62 -5.27
N GLY A 154 7.15 -15.62 -4.53
CA GLY A 154 6.66 -15.95 -3.20
C GLY A 154 6.81 -14.78 -2.21
N PHE A 155 7.95 -14.10 -2.25
CA PHE A 155 8.21 -12.91 -1.43
C PHE A 155 7.32 -11.74 -1.82
N VAL A 156 7.14 -11.47 -3.12
CA VAL A 156 6.20 -10.44 -3.61
C VAL A 156 4.77 -10.73 -3.14
N ALA A 157 4.31 -11.97 -3.29
CA ALA A 157 2.99 -12.39 -2.82
C ALA A 157 2.85 -12.26 -1.30
N PHE A 158 3.90 -12.59 -0.54
CA PHE A 158 3.96 -12.41 0.91
C PHE A 158 3.83 -10.93 1.30
N LEU A 159 4.54 -10.02 0.64
CA LEU A 159 4.45 -8.57 0.92
C LEU A 159 3.03 -8.03 0.67
N ILE A 160 2.40 -8.44 -0.43
CA ILE A 160 1.01 -8.05 -0.74
C ILE A 160 0.07 -8.60 0.33
N LEU A 161 0.16 -9.89 0.65
CA LEU A 161 -0.68 -10.53 1.66
C LEU A 161 -0.49 -9.88 3.04
N GLN A 162 0.76 -9.56 3.42
CA GLN A 162 1.09 -8.89 4.67
C GLN A 162 0.43 -7.52 4.75
N MET A 163 0.50 -6.72 3.67
CA MET A 163 -0.17 -5.42 3.60
C MET A 163 -1.69 -5.57 3.77
N LEU A 164 -2.32 -6.48 3.02
CA LEU A 164 -3.76 -6.73 3.09
C LEU A 164 -4.19 -7.20 4.49
N ALA A 165 -3.40 -8.08 5.12
CA ALA A 165 -3.66 -8.56 6.47
C ALA A 165 -3.62 -7.40 7.48
N TRP A 166 -2.66 -6.48 7.37
CA TRP A 166 -2.59 -5.29 8.24
C TRP A 166 -3.81 -4.40 8.11
N ILE A 167 -4.35 -4.20 6.90
CA ILE A 167 -5.60 -3.43 6.70
C ILE A 167 -6.75 -4.07 7.50
N VAL A 168 -6.95 -5.37 7.33
CA VAL A 168 -8.01 -6.11 8.03
C VAL A 168 -7.82 -6.07 9.55
N ILE A 169 -6.59 -6.24 10.04
CA ILE A 169 -6.26 -6.17 11.47
C ILE A 169 -6.60 -4.79 12.03
N ILE A 170 -6.21 -3.71 11.34
CA ILE A 170 -6.46 -2.35 11.81
C ILE A 170 -7.96 -2.06 11.86
N GLU A 171 -8.72 -2.41 10.82
CA GLU A 171 -10.17 -2.23 10.80
C GLU A 171 -10.89 -3.08 11.86
N ALA A 172 -10.41 -4.30 12.11
CA ALA A 172 -10.92 -5.15 13.19
C ALA A 172 -10.64 -4.53 14.57
N VAL A 173 -9.41 -4.03 14.79
CA VAL A 173 -9.03 -3.33 16.01
C VAL A 173 -9.87 -2.08 16.21
N MET A 174 -10.11 -1.29 15.16
CA MET A 174 -11.00 -0.12 15.21
C MET A 174 -12.42 -0.51 15.64
N SER A 175 -12.94 -1.61 15.10
CA SER A 175 -14.28 -2.12 15.41
C SER A 175 -14.40 -2.64 16.84
N ILE A 176 -13.34 -3.28 17.34
CA ILE A 176 -13.25 -3.76 18.72
C ILE A 176 -13.11 -2.58 19.69
N GLY A 177 -12.27 -1.59 19.35
CA GLY A 177 -12.00 -0.40 20.14
C GLY A 177 -13.22 0.52 20.29
N ALA A 178 -14.12 0.53 19.32
CA ALA A 178 -15.36 1.32 19.37
C ALA A 178 -16.42 0.78 20.35
N LYS A 179 -16.23 -0.40 20.96
CA LYS A 179 -17.17 -0.95 21.96
C LYS A 179 -17.22 -0.09 23.23
N ALA A 180 -18.36 -0.07 23.91
CA ALA A 180 -18.67 0.82 25.05
C ALA A 180 -17.61 0.88 26.17
N ARG A 181 -16.87 -0.22 26.40
CA ARG A 181 -15.77 -0.25 27.39
C ARG A 181 -14.62 0.70 27.05
N TRP A 182 -14.33 0.88 25.76
CA TRP A 182 -13.19 1.64 25.24
C TRP A 182 -13.58 2.89 24.46
N ASN A 183 -14.87 3.09 24.17
CA ASN A 183 -15.39 4.24 23.43
C ASN A 183 -15.02 5.60 24.05
N ARG A 184 -14.76 5.66 25.37
CA ARG A 184 -14.30 6.87 26.07
C ARG A 184 -12.95 7.39 25.57
N MET A 185 -12.15 6.56 24.90
CA MET A 185 -10.82 6.92 24.41
C MET A 185 -10.83 7.42 22.95
N GLY A 186 -11.98 7.41 22.27
CA GLY A 186 -12.06 7.81 20.86
C GLY A 186 -11.06 7.05 19.98
N LEU A 187 -10.26 7.79 19.20
CA LEU A 187 -9.17 7.23 18.38
C LEU A 187 -8.03 6.57 19.20
N GLY A 188 -7.94 6.84 20.50
CA GLY A 188 -6.92 6.24 21.37
C GLY A 188 -7.07 4.73 21.53
N ALA A 189 -8.30 4.22 21.54
CA ALA A 189 -8.54 2.78 21.66
C ALA A 189 -8.01 1.97 20.46
N PRO A 190 -8.28 2.36 19.20
CA PRO A 190 -7.65 1.76 18.03
C PRO A 190 -6.12 1.82 18.06
N VAL A 191 -5.53 2.96 18.41
CA VAL A 191 -4.06 3.12 18.44
C VAL A 191 -3.42 2.16 19.44
N ILE A 192 -3.96 2.08 20.67
CA ILE A 192 -3.48 1.14 21.69
C ILE A 192 -3.65 -0.30 21.22
N GLY A 193 -4.77 -0.62 20.58
CA GLY A 193 -5.01 -1.96 20.04
C GLY A 193 -3.99 -2.35 18.95
N VAL A 194 -3.67 -1.44 18.03
CA VAL A 194 -2.65 -1.68 16.99
C VAL A 194 -1.28 -1.87 17.61
N LEU A 195 -0.90 -1.04 18.59
CA LEU A 195 0.35 -1.19 19.33
C LEU A 195 0.42 -2.54 20.06
N ALA A 196 -0.66 -2.96 20.71
CA ALA A 196 -0.71 -4.24 21.39
C ALA A 196 -0.56 -5.42 20.41
N VAL A 197 -1.26 -5.40 19.28
CA VAL A 197 -1.13 -6.44 18.24
C VAL A 197 0.28 -6.47 17.68
N TYR A 198 0.87 -5.30 17.42
CA TYR A 198 2.26 -5.20 16.94
C TYR A 198 3.25 -5.78 17.95
N LEU A 199 3.15 -5.41 19.24
CA LEU A 199 4.03 -5.92 20.28
C LEU A 199 3.89 -7.44 20.48
N ILE A 200 2.66 -7.96 20.48
CA ILE A 200 2.41 -9.40 20.57
C ILE A 200 3.00 -10.11 19.34
N GLY A 201 2.76 -9.59 18.14
CA GLY A 201 3.32 -10.13 16.90
C GLY A 201 4.85 -10.12 16.91
N GLN A 202 5.47 -9.06 17.44
CA GLN A 202 6.92 -8.95 17.57
C GLN A 202 7.48 -10.01 18.52
N VAL A 203 6.87 -10.18 19.70
CA VAL A 203 7.28 -11.20 20.67
C VAL A 203 7.11 -12.60 20.09
N LEU A 204 5.99 -12.88 19.40
CA LEU A 204 5.75 -14.15 18.74
C LEU A 204 6.75 -14.42 17.62
N THR A 205 7.14 -13.40 16.86
CA THR A 205 8.14 -13.53 15.80
C THR A 205 9.51 -13.86 16.40
N VAL A 206 9.92 -13.17 17.46
CA VAL A 206 11.17 -13.46 18.18
C VAL A 206 11.13 -14.88 18.76
N ALA A 207 10.03 -15.27 19.40
CA ALA A 207 9.84 -16.62 19.92
C ALA A 207 9.90 -17.68 18.81
N ALA A 208 9.29 -17.42 17.65
CA ALA A 208 9.32 -18.31 16.51
C ALA A 208 10.73 -18.48 15.96
N ILE A 209 11.53 -17.41 15.86
CA ILE A 209 12.94 -17.49 15.45
C ILE A 209 13.77 -18.32 16.43
N ILE A 210 13.51 -18.21 17.74
CA ILE A 210 14.22 -19.00 18.76
C ILE A 210 13.81 -20.48 18.72
N VAL A 211 12.51 -20.76 18.52
CA VAL A 211 11.95 -22.12 18.56
C VAL A 211 12.15 -22.88 17.25
N VAL A 212 12.17 -22.19 16.11
CA VAL A 212 12.51 -22.76 14.81
C VAL A 212 14.02 -22.57 14.63
N PRO A 213 14.88 -23.54 15.00
CA PRO A 213 16.27 -23.49 14.60
C PRO A 213 16.28 -23.44 13.07
N VAL A 214 16.70 -22.29 12.54
CA VAL A 214 16.88 -22.11 11.11
C VAL A 214 18.03 -23.03 10.73
N GLY A 215 17.69 -24.24 10.30
CA GLY A 215 18.58 -25.23 9.71
C GLY A 215 19.07 -24.76 8.34
N LEU A 216 19.72 -23.61 8.31
CA LEU A 216 20.58 -23.22 7.20
C LEU A 216 21.95 -23.82 7.50
N ASP A 217 22.20 -25.01 6.97
CA ASP A 217 23.57 -25.44 6.74
C ASP A 217 24.20 -24.39 5.82
N LEU A 218 25.09 -23.57 6.39
CA LEU A 218 25.97 -22.72 5.61
C LEU A 218 26.86 -23.67 4.78
N PRO A 219 26.80 -23.66 3.44
CA PRO A 219 27.77 -24.42 2.67
C PRO A 219 29.17 -23.88 3.01
N SER A 220 29.99 -24.73 3.63
CA SER A 220 31.42 -24.53 3.85
C SER A 220 32.18 -24.54 2.54
#